data_AF-A0A2L2TFQ3-F1
#
_entry.id   AF-A0A2L2TFQ3-F1
#
_cell.length_a   1.000
_cell.length_b   1.000
_cell.length_c   1.000
_cell.angle_alpha   90.00
_cell.angle_beta   90.00
_cell.angle_gamma   90.00
#
_symmetry.space_group_name_H-M   'P 1'
#
loop_
_entity.id
_entity.type
_entity.pdbx_description
1 polymer ?
#
loop_
_entity_poly.entity_id
_entity_poly.type
_entity_poly.pdbx_seq_one_letter_code
_entity_poly.pdbx_strand_id
1 'polypeptide(L)'
;MKFSAALFTLIAAAGVSAAPAEEKSVNMMAATPQWTIRDAKRYCRSDDSICNWKFGIDTGNGKPLECRHDVKGPGASKKRSAGPTTCGDFTVTSGWSDVFGADNGFTTLSVVSNSKRQIIWPAYTDKQLAGAKIVKPDQSYAPASLPK
;
A
#
# COMPACT_ATOMS: atom_id res chain seq x y z
N MET A 1 82.67 -1.25 23.32
CA MET A 1 81.55 -0.38 22.92
C MET A 1 80.26 -1.14 23.19
N LYS A 2 79.38 -0.60 24.04
CA LYS A 2 78.10 -1.21 24.46
C LYS A 2 77.01 -0.77 23.49
N PHE A 3 76.19 -1.69 22.99
CA PHE A 3 74.91 -1.36 22.37
C PHE A 3 73.81 -2.19 23.05
N SER A 4 72.98 -1.50 23.81
CA SER A 4 71.81 -2.03 24.51
C SER A 4 70.70 -2.36 23.53
N ALA A 5 70.19 -3.59 23.55
CA ALA A 5 68.96 -3.95 22.85
C ALA A 5 67.75 -3.60 23.74
N ALA A 6 66.89 -2.70 23.26
CA ALA A 6 65.63 -2.36 23.91
C ALA A 6 64.56 -3.39 23.53
N LEU A 7 63.97 -4.07 24.51
CA LEU A 7 62.77 -4.90 24.33
C LEU A 7 61.53 -3.99 24.26
N PHE A 8 60.82 -3.98 23.13
CA PHE A 8 59.49 -3.39 23.01
C PHE A 8 58.43 -4.44 23.33
N THR A 9 57.70 -4.25 24.42
CA THR A 9 56.51 -5.03 24.77
C THR A 9 55.28 -4.47 24.05
N LEU A 10 54.75 -5.20 23.07
CA LEU A 10 53.47 -4.88 22.43
C LEU A 10 52.30 -5.34 23.33
N ILE A 11 51.52 -4.37 23.82
CA ILE A 11 50.27 -4.62 24.53
C ILE A 11 49.17 -4.78 23.46
N ALA A 12 48.64 -5.99 23.31
CA ALA A 12 47.50 -6.27 22.43
C ALA A 12 46.21 -5.78 23.11
N ALA A 13 45.63 -4.68 22.60
CA ALA A 13 44.30 -4.23 22.99
C ALA A 13 43.25 -5.15 22.35
N ALA A 14 42.66 -6.05 23.15
CA ALA A 14 41.48 -6.81 22.74
C ALA A 14 40.28 -5.86 22.72
N GLY A 15 39.96 -5.31 21.55
CA GLY A 15 38.72 -4.58 21.34
C GLY A 15 37.55 -5.55 21.47
N VAL A 16 36.76 -5.39 22.54
CA VAL A 16 35.47 -6.07 22.66
C VAL A 16 34.51 -5.42 21.66
N SER A 17 34.42 -6.00 20.46
CA SER A 17 33.41 -5.63 19.48
C SER A 17 32.07 -6.18 19.98
N ALA A 18 31.25 -5.33 20.61
CA ALA A 18 29.86 -5.66 20.84
C ALA A 18 29.14 -5.66 19.49
N ALA A 19 28.87 -6.85 18.94
CA ALA A 19 28.05 -6.97 17.75
C ALA A 19 26.64 -6.40 18.06
N PRO A 20 26.06 -5.58 17.16
CA PRO A 20 24.69 -5.12 17.34
C PRO A 20 23.76 -6.33 17.53
N ALA A 21 22.89 -6.27 18.54
CA ALA A 21 21.84 -7.27 18.68
C ALA A 21 20.98 -7.26 17.40
N GLU A 22 20.73 -8.44 16.83
CA GLU A 22 19.82 -8.56 15.68
C GLU A 22 18.44 -8.05 16.08
N GLU A 23 18.06 -6.89 15.53
CA GLU A 23 16.71 -6.37 15.70
C GLU A 23 15.74 -7.27 14.93
N LYS A 24 14.82 -7.91 15.68
CA LYS A 24 13.78 -8.74 15.08
C LYS A 24 12.85 -7.85 14.27
N SER A 25 12.68 -8.18 12.99
CA SER A 25 11.70 -7.51 12.13
C SER A 25 10.28 -7.74 12.65
N VAL A 26 9.45 -6.70 12.58
CA VAL A 26 8.03 -6.76 12.93
C VAL A 26 7.21 -6.90 11.65
N ASN A 27 6.38 -7.94 11.58
CA ASN A 27 5.43 -8.09 10.48
C ASN A 27 4.23 -7.16 10.70
N MET A 28 4.00 -6.24 9.75
CA MET A 28 2.89 -5.30 9.82
C MET A 28 1.58 -5.90 9.29
N MET A 29 1.58 -7.07 8.65
CA MET A 29 0.35 -7.72 8.20
C MET A 29 -0.49 -8.16 9.39
N ALA A 30 -1.77 -7.78 9.41
CA ALA A 30 -2.68 -8.14 10.47
C ALA A 30 -3.08 -9.61 10.38
N ALA A 31 -3.15 -10.28 11.54
CA ALA A 31 -3.64 -11.64 11.68
C ALA A 31 -5.18 -11.70 11.65
N THR A 32 -5.79 -11.08 10.64
CA THR A 32 -7.24 -11.06 10.41
C THR A 32 -7.57 -11.63 9.03
N PRO A 33 -8.83 -12.02 8.75
CA PRO A 33 -9.22 -12.46 7.41
C PRO A 33 -8.80 -11.45 6.33
N GLN A 34 -8.48 -11.98 5.15
CA GLN A 34 -8.23 -11.13 3.98
C GLN A 34 -9.48 -10.32 3.65
N TRP A 35 -9.26 -9.10 3.18
CA TRP A 35 -10.32 -8.27 2.66
C TRP A 35 -10.41 -8.43 1.16
N THR A 36 -11.62 -8.57 0.64
CA THR A 36 -11.87 -8.70 -0.79
C THR A 36 -12.56 -7.46 -1.30
N ILE A 37 -12.00 -6.87 -2.36
CA ILE A 37 -12.68 -5.83 -3.11
C ILE A 37 -13.57 -6.50 -4.16
N ARG A 38 -14.88 -6.41 -3.93
CA ARG A 38 -15.92 -7.01 -4.76
C ARG A 38 -16.32 -6.08 -5.89
N ASP A 39 -16.49 -6.64 -7.08
CA ASP A 39 -17.13 -5.98 -8.22
C ASP A 39 -16.55 -4.60 -8.57
N ALA A 40 -15.22 -4.46 -8.45
CA ALA A 40 -14.55 -3.19 -8.72
C ALA A 40 -14.78 -2.74 -10.16
N LYS A 41 -15.21 -1.49 -10.32
CA LYS A 41 -15.44 -0.86 -11.62
C LYS A 41 -15.09 0.62 -11.52
N ARG A 42 -14.41 1.15 -12.55
CA ARG A 42 -14.19 2.58 -12.74
C ARG A 42 -14.87 3.02 -14.03
N TYR A 43 -15.72 4.02 -13.94
CA TYR A 43 -16.27 4.72 -15.10
C TYR A 43 -15.66 6.12 -15.15
N CYS A 44 -15.14 6.54 -16.30
CA CYS A 44 -14.67 7.91 -16.51
C CYS A 44 -15.56 8.58 -17.56
N ARG A 45 -15.87 9.86 -17.35
CA ARG A 45 -16.52 10.67 -18.38
C ARG A 45 -15.61 10.78 -19.61
N SER A 46 -16.21 11.04 -20.77
CA SER A 46 -15.50 11.21 -22.04
C SER A 46 -14.52 12.40 -22.03
N ASP A 47 -14.81 13.43 -21.24
CA ASP A 47 -13.95 14.60 -21.03
C ASP A 47 -12.84 14.36 -19.98
N ASP A 48 -12.78 13.15 -19.40
CA ASP A 48 -11.88 12.76 -18.31
C ASP A 48 -11.88 13.76 -17.13
N SER A 49 -13.00 14.45 -16.92
CA SER A 49 -13.13 15.44 -15.84
C SER A 49 -13.52 14.80 -14.50
N ILE A 50 -14.05 13.58 -14.55
CA ILE A 50 -14.39 12.75 -13.40
C ILE A 50 -14.28 11.27 -13.74
N CYS A 51 -13.78 10.50 -12.77
CA CYS A 51 -13.89 9.04 -12.76
C CYS A 51 -14.57 8.59 -11.46
N ASN A 52 -15.65 7.83 -11.60
CA ASN A 52 -16.41 7.25 -10.51
C ASN A 52 -15.98 5.80 -10.31
N TRP A 53 -15.54 5.47 -9.10
CA TRP A 53 -15.33 4.10 -8.67
C TRP A 53 -16.57 3.58 -7.96
N LYS A 54 -16.92 2.31 -8.22
CA LYS A 54 -17.87 1.52 -7.42
C LYS A 54 -17.24 0.17 -7.11
N PHE A 55 -17.32 -0.25 -5.85
CA PHE A 55 -16.86 -1.56 -5.38
C PHE A 55 -17.49 -1.90 -4.04
N GLY A 56 -17.48 -3.18 -3.66
CA GLY A 56 -17.81 -3.65 -2.31
C GLY A 56 -16.55 -3.93 -1.50
N ILE A 57 -16.57 -3.60 -0.21
CA ILE A 57 -15.51 -3.93 0.75
C ILE A 57 -16.01 -5.10 1.61
N ASP A 58 -15.48 -6.29 1.37
CA ASP A 58 -15.78 -7.51 2.12
C ASP A 58 -14.63 -7.81 3.07
N THR A 59 -14.85 -7.69 4.39
CA THR A 59 -13.81 -7.99 5.40
C THR A 59 -13.87 -9.41 5.95
N GLY A 60 -14.60 -10.32 5.27
CA GLY A 60 -14.85 -11.68 5.72
C GLY A 60 -15.84 -11.78 6.90
N ASN A 61 -16.42 -10.66 7.32
CA ASN A 61 -17.38 -10.56 8.41
C ASN A 61 -18.60 -9.76 7.94
N GLY A 62 -19.74 -10.43 7.83
CA GLY A 62 -21.00 -9.81 7.43
C GLY A 62 -21.13 -9.52 5.93
N LYS A 63 -22.04 -8.60 5.59
CA LYS A 63 -22.30 -8.24 4.19
C LYS A 63 -21.22 -7.27 3.68
N PRO A 64 -20.74 -7.40 2.42
CA PRO A 64 -19.85 -6.42 1.82
C PRO A 64 -20.46 -5.01 1.87
N LEU A 65 -19.66 -4.02 2.26
CA LEU A 65 -20.07 -2.63 2.27
C LEU A 65 -19.85 -2.02 0.88
N GLU A 66 -20.91 -1.53 0.23
CA GLU A 66 -20.74 -0.77 -1.02
C GLU A 66 -20.06 0.57 -0.76
N CYS A 67 -19.07 0.89 -1.59
CA CYS A 67 -18.33 2.14 -1.55
C CYS A 67 -18.32 2.80 -2.93
N ARG A 68 -18.41 4.13 -2.94
CA ARG A 68 -18.21 4.97 -4.11
C ARG A 68 -17.07 5.93 -3.85
N HIS A 69 -16.17 6.10 -4.81
CA HIS A 69 -15.05 7.01 -4.71
C HIS A 69 -14.91 7.81 -6.00
N ASP A 70 -15.04 9.13 -5.89
CA ASP A 70 -15.02 10.02 -7.05
C ASP A 70 -13.67 10.72 -7.17
N VAL A 71 -13.05 10.58 -8.34
CA VAL A 71 -11.84 11.29 -8.72
C VAL A 71 -12.22 12.41 -9.66
N LYS A 72 -12.05 13.67 -9.24
CA LYS A 72 -12.46 14.86 -10.01
C LYS A 72 -11.25 15.68 -10.47
N GLY A 73 -11.40 16.37 -11.60
CA GLY A 73 -10.43 17.30 -12.18
C GLY A 73 -9.95 16.85 -13.57
N PRO A 74 -9.20 17.71 -14.29
CA PRO A 74 -8.63 17.33 -15.59
C PRO A 74 -7.72 16.10 -15.46
N GLY A 75 -7.86 15.14 -16.37
CA GLY A 75 -7.06 13.92 -16.33
C GLY A 75 -7.43 13.00 -15.17
N ALA A 76 -8.71 12.94 -14.77
CA ALA A 76 -9.17 12.19 -13.60
C ALA A 76 -8.73 10.72 -13.63
N SER A 77 -8.69 10.10 -14.80
CA SER A 77 -8.25 8.71 -14.99
C SER A 77 -6.80 8.45 -14.55
N LYS A 78 -5.96 9.49 -14.57
CA LYS A 78 -4.51 9.42 -14.28
C LYS A 78 -4.09 10.32 -13.11
N LYS A 79 -5.04 10.68 -12.24
CA LYS A 79 -4.77 11.60 -11.14
C LYS A 79 -3.83 10.94 -10.11
N ARG A 80 -2.72 11.62 -9.80
CA ARG A 80 -1.68 11.12 -8.88
C ARG A 80 -2.17 10.93 -7.44
N SER A 81 -3.17 11.70 -7.02
CA SER A 81 -3.81 11.57 -5.71
C SER A 81 -5.24 12.10 -5.73
N ALA A 82 -6.17 11.38 -5.11
CA ALA A 82 -7.57 11.77 -4.96
C ALA A 82 -8.21 11.21 -3.68
N GLY A 83 -9.30 11.85 -3.25
CA GLY A 83 -9.96 11.59 -1.97
C GLY A 83 -9.61 12.63 -0.90
N PRO A 84 -9.95 12.37 0.38
CA PRO A 84 -10.57 11.14 0.88
C PRO A 84 -12.05 11.01 0.52
N THR A 85 -12.55 9.78 0.49
CA THR A 85 -13.98 9.45 0.49
C THR A 85 -14.29 8.53 1.66
N THR A 86 -15.38 8.82 2.36
CA THR A 86 -15.83 8.00 3.49
C THR A 86 -16.90 7.03 3.04
N CYS A 87 -16.72 5.76 3.40
CA CYS A 87 -17.64 4.65 3.15
C CYS A 87 -17.84 3.89 4.47
N GLY A 88 -18.83 4.29 5.26
CA GLY A 88 -19.02 3.74 6.61
C GLY A 88 -17.77 3.96 7.48
N ASP A 89 -17.22 2.88 8.03
CA ASP A 89 -15.95 2.91 8.81
C ASP A 89 -14.70 3.15 7.94
N PHE A 90 -14.83 3.04 6.61
CA PHE A 90 -13.67 3.09 5.72
C PHE A 90 -13.40 4.49 5.19
N THR A 91 -12.13 4.87 5.17
CA THR A 91 -11.61 6.01 4.42
C THR A 91 -10.89 5.50 3.19
N VAL A 92 -11.25 6.01 2.01
CA VAL A 92 -10.67 5.64 0.72
C VAL A 92 -9.97 6.83 0.08
N THR A 93 -8.72 6.66 -0.30
CA THR A 93 -8.00 7.53 -1.24
C THR A 93 -7.53 6.72 -2.43
N SER A 94 -7.11 7.39 -3.50
CA SER A 94 -6.51 6.72 -4.64
C SER A 94 -5.31 7.49 -5.19
N GLY A 95 -4.41 6.79 -5.86
CA GLY A 95 -3.29 7.39 -6.58
C GLY A 95 -2.91 6.59 -7.82
N TRP A 96 -2.69 7.30 -8.94
CA TRP A 96 -2.25 6.70 -10.20
C TRP A 96 -0.73 6.79 -10.38
N SER A 97 -0.13 5.70 -10.85
CA SER A 97 1.29 5.57 -11.14
C SER A 97 1.53 4.91 -12.49
N ASP A 98 2.58 5.38 -13.18
CA ASP A 98 3.17 4.87 -14.42
C ASP A 98 4.64 4.52 -14.21
N VAL A 99 5.03 4.21 -12.97
CA VAL A 99 6.42 3.85 -12.62
C VAL A 99 6.96 2.66 -13.43
N PHE A 100 6.07 1.81 -13.96
CA PHE A 100 6.40 0.67 -14.83
C PHE A 100 6.32 1.01 -16.34
N GLY A 101 6.27 2.29 -16.70
CA GLY A 101 6.17 2.80 -18.07
C GLY A 101 4.78 3.32 -18.43
N ALA A 102 4.73 4.14 -19.48
CA ALA A 102 3.52 4.88 -19.90
C ALA A 102 2.31 3.98 -20.23
N ASP A 103 2.56 2.76 -20.73
CA ASP A 103 1.52 1.79 -21.10
C ASP A 103 1.17 0.80 -19.98
N ASN A 104 1.79 0.95 -18.81
CA ASN A 104 1.62 0.11 -17.63
C ASN A 104 1.10 0.92 -16.43
N GLY A 105 0.28 1.93 -16.71
CA GLY A 105 -0.41 2.72 -15.69
C GLY A 105 -1.34 1.88 -14.82
N PHE A 106 -1.38 2.20 -13.53
CA PHE A 106 -2.29 1.60 -12.57
C PHE A 106 -2.74 2.59 -11.50
N THR A 107 -3.93 2.37 -10.96
CA THR A 107 -4.44 3.09 -9.79
C THR A 107 -4.42 2.18 -8.57
N THR A 108 -3.80 2.65 -7.50
CA THR A 108 -3.89 2.03 -6.18
C THR A 108 -4.95 2.76 -5.37
N LEU A 109 -5.88 2.01 -4.77
CA LEU A 109 -6.77 2.49 -3.73
C LEU A 109 -6.08 2.28 -2.38
N SER A 110 -6.15 3.25 -1.46
CA SER A 110 -5.86 3.02 -0.05
C SER A 110 -7.18 2.91 0.68
N VAL A 111 -7.50 1.73 1.23
CA VAL A 111 -8.76 1.49 1.94
C VAL A 111 -8.44 1.26 3.41
N VAL A 112 -8.75 2.25 4.25
CA VAL A 112 -8.43 2.28 5.68
C VAL A 112 -9.68 2.02 6.50
N SER A 113 -9.68 1.00 7.36
CA SER A 113 -10.66 0.88 8.44
C SER A 113 -10.17 1.67 9.65
N ASN A 114 -10.92 2.71 10.01
CA ASN A 114 -10.56 3.56 11.14
C ASN A 114 -10.72 2.80 12.47
N SER A 115 -11.80 2.04 12.63
CA SER A 115 -12.07 1.24 13.83
C SER A 115 -11.03 0.14 14.06
N LYS A 116 -10.66 -0.61 13.00
CA LYS A 116 -9.70 -1.72 13.11
C LYS A 116 -8.24 -1.24 13.08
N ARG A 117 -7.99 0.03 12.74
CA ARG A 117 -6.66 0.56 12.41
C ARG A 117 -5.92 -0.33 11.41
N GLN A 118 -6.58 -0.65 10.31
CA GLN A 118 -6.07 -1.55 9.28
C GLN A 118 -6.19 -0.91 7.89
N ILE A 119 -5.32 -1.30 6.97
CA ILE A 119 -5.29 -0.78 5.60
C ILE A 119 -5.01 -1.88 4.58
N ILE A 120 -5.65 -1.81 3.41
CA ILE A 120 -5.26 -2.55 2.21
C ILE A 120 -4.96 -1.60 1.07
N TRP A 121 -4.14 -2.05 0.11
CA TRP A 121 -3.79 -1.31 -1.10
C TRP A 121 -4.17 -2.03 -2.41
N PRO A 122 -5.47 -2.13 -2.74
CA PRO A 122 -5.90 -2.70 -4.01
C PRO A 122 -5.35 -1.92 -5.20
N ALA A 123 -4.75 -2.61 -6.16
CA ALA A 123 -4.20 -2.00 -7.37
C ALA A 123 -4.90 -2.56 -8.62
N TYR A 124 -5.25 -1.66 -9.54
CA TYR A 124 -5.89 -1.99 -10.80
C TYR A 124 -5.19 -1.27 -11.94
N THR A 125 -4.78 -2.04 -12.95
CA THR A 125 -4.18 -1.51 -14.18
C THR A 125 -5.22 -0.75 -15.01
N ASP A 126 -4.76 0.20 -15.83
CA ASP A 126 -5.65 0.89 -16.77
C ASP A 126 -6.33 -0.09 -17.74
N LYS A 127 -5.67 -1.20 -18.08
CA LYS A 127 -6.22 -2.29 -18.91
C LYS A 127 -7.40 -2.99 -18.22
N GLN A 128 -7.30 -3.28 -16.92
CA GLN A 128 -8.41 -3.87 -16.16
C GLN A 128 -9.61 -2.93 -16.05
N LEU A 129 -9.36 -1.62 -15.95
CA LEU A 129 -10.39 -0.61 -15.75
C LEU A 129 -11.04 -0.13 -17.06
N ALA A 130 -10.50 -0.55 -18.21
CA ALA A 130 -10.97 -0.11 -19.52
C ALA A 130 -12.42 -0.52 -19.77
N GLY A 131 -13.18 0.37 -20.42
CA GLY A 131 -14.56 0.10 -20.84
C GLY A 131 -15.57 0.02 -19.70
N ALA A 132 -15.22 0.49 -18.49
CA ALA A 132 -16.12 0.51 -17.33
C ALA A 132 -16.77 -0.85 -17.04
N LYS A 133 -15.99 -1.93 -17.21
CA LYS A 133 -16.41 -3.29 -16.88
C LYS A 133 -16.11 -3.58 -15.41
N ILE A 134 -16.82 -4.55 -14.87
CA ILE A 134 -16.47 -5.11 -13.56
C ILE A 134 -15.17 -5.91 -13.75
N VAL A 135 -14.17 -5.61 -12.93
CA VAL A 135 -12.92 -6.36 -12.89
C VAL A 135 -13.19 -7.73 -12.28
N LYS A 136 -12.79 -8.79 -13.00
CA LYS A 136 -12.81 -10.16 -12.51
C LYS A 136 -11.44 -10.84 -12.71
N PRO A 137 -11.04 -11.74 -11.80
CA PRO A 137 -11.70 -12.06 -10.53
C PRO A 137 -11.68 -10.89 -9.54
N ASP A 138 -12.52 -10.94 -8.51
CA ASP A 138 -12.40 -10.03 -7.37
C ASP A 138 -11.01 -10.22 -6.74
N GLN A 139 -10.42 -9.15 -6.20
CA GLN A 139 -9.06 -9.19 -5.63
C GLN A 139 -9.11 -9.18 -4.11
N SER A 140 -8.36 -10.10 -3.48
CA SER A 140 -8.25 -10.25 -2.03
C SER A 140 -6.86 -9.83 -1.54
N TYR A 141 -6.80 -9.16 -0.40
CA TYR A 141 -5.59 -8.59 0.17
C TYR A 141 -5.54 -8.86 1.66
N ALA A 142 -4.37 -9.22 2.17
CA ALA A 142 -4.13 -9.21 3.61
C ALA A 142 -4.05 -7.75 4.08
N PRO A 143 -4.84 -7.33 5.08
CA PRO A 143 -4.70 -6.00 5.66
C PRO A 143 -3.39 -5.85 6.42
N ALA A 144 -2.78 -4.68 6.33
CA ALA A 144 -1.71 -4.25 7.23
C ALA A 144 -2.29 -3.52 8.44
N SER A 145 -1.68 -3.71 9.60
CA SER A 145 -1.94 -2.95 10.82
C SER A 145 -1.29 -1.58 10.71
N LEU A 146 -2.03 -0.53 11.05
CA LEU A 146 -1.48 0.81 11.18
C LEU A 146 -0.83 0.97 12.57
N PRO A 147 0.31 1.69 12.69
CA PRO A 147 0.92 2.02 13.97
C PRO A 147 -0.11 2.63 14.93
N LYS A 148 0.00 2.43 16.24
CA LYS A 148 -0.93 3.01 17.21
C LYS A 148 -0.64 4.49 17.43
#